data_AF-A0A816AYY7-F1
#
_entry.id   AF-A0A816AYY7-F1
#
_cell.length_a   1.000
_cell.length_b   1.000
_cell.length_c   1.000
_cell.angle_alpha   90.00
_cell.angle_beta   90.00
_cell.angle_gamma   90.00
#
_symmetry.space_group_name_H-M   'P 1'
#
loop_
_entity.id
_entity.type
_entity.pdbx_description
1 polymer ?
#
loop_
_entity_poly.entity_id
_entity_poly.type
_entity_poly.pdbx_seq_one_letter_code
_entity_poly.pdbx_strand_id
1 'polypeptide(L)'
;MEVVPEEQVKPIEIIQSEQAPATSFVQALLQEQADETDEKKKKKKKKAKTGRQRELDRLTKETKDTFEAPDELNVVCKRIDSILSPHKKQLLAACQALDKYGLGSLSYEQFRLVFRDHLPQLSAEDFFILTKLFQTDGTAIDYPAILDGEGGSGILRHITQLTVPLPTEIILEKKSTKEPKRTSNGPLLLDQTKYVTIRLRLIAFDSYNAYPGHIELTVPDHISVYALSKMVIDKTDLATRIITIFREKTPSPETCLNPMRSLQSYDYTGTYVNGTHKQSFPIYTLYYDYPLGRHSDCPILKCDYYYMRKCTN
;
A
#
# COMPACT_ATOMS: atom_id res chain seq x y z
N MET A 1 8.47 -46.96 43.89
CA MET A 1 7.27 -46.13 43.69
C MET A 1 7.65 -44.72 44.09
N GLU A 2 8.17 -43.95 43.13
CA GLU A 2 8.50 -42.54 43.35
C GLU A 2 7.29 -41.69 42.98
N VAL A 3 6.89 -40.83 43.92
CA VAL A 3 5.78 -39.88 43.79
C VAL A 3 6.33 -38.60 43.18
N VAL A 4 5.88 -38.26 41.96
CA VAL A 4 6.18 -36.99 41.29
C VAL A 4 5.20 -35.93 41.81
N PRO A 5 5.66 -34.72 42.18
CA PRO A 5 4.77 -33.67 42.68
C PRO A 5 4.10 -32.89 41.54
N GLU A 6 2.84 -32.52 41.81
CA GLU A 6 1.91 -31.82 40.94
C GLU A 6 2.24 -30.30 40.92
N GLU A 7 2.59 -29.77 39.75
CA GLU A 7 2.98 -28.38 39.56
C GLU A 7 1.75 -27.50 39.26
N GLN A 8 1.48 -26.55 40.16
CA GLN A 8 0.34 -25.62 40.05
C GLN A 8 0.61 -24.51 39.02
N VAL A 9 -0.20 -24.50 37.95
CA VAL A 9 -0.19 -23.45 36.92
C VAL A 9 -1.01 -22.24 37.40
N LYS A 10 -0.37 -21.06 37.47
CA LYS A 10 -1.03 -19.77 37.74
C LYS A 10 -1.68 -19.19 36.47
N PRO A 11 -2.79 -18.44 36.58
CA PRO A 11 -3.45 -17.84 35.43
C PRO A 11 -2.69 -16.63 34.89
N ILE A 12 -2.61 -16.54 33.57
CA ILE A 12 -1.99 -15.45 32.82
C ILE A 12 -3.01 -14.29 32.71
N GLU A 13 -2.64 -13.12 33.24
CA GLU A 13 -3.38 -11.88 33.02
C GLU A 13 -3.11 -11.32 31.62
N ILE A 14 -4.18 -11.07 30.87
CA ILE A 14 -4.15 -10.47 29.54
C ILE A 14 -4.09 -8.94 29.71
N ILE A 15 -2.94 -8.35 29.39
CA ILE A 15 -2.77 -6.90 29.31
C ILE A 15 -3.01 -6.48 27.86
N GLN A 16 -4.05 -5.67 27.63
CA GLN A 16 -4.32 -5.03 26.34
C GLN A 16 -3.29 -3.91 26.10
N SER A 17 -2.56 -3.99 24.99
CA SER A 17 -1.58 -2.97 24.57
C SER A 17 -2.27 -1.87 23.75
N GLU A 18 -2.20 -0.62 24.21
CA GLU A 18 -2.54 0.57 23.43
C GLU A 18 -1.58 0.72 22.23
N GLN A 19 -2.13 0.82 21.02
CA GLN A 19 -1.40 1.19 19.81
C GLN A 19 -1.43 2.72 19.61
N ALA A 20 -0.28 3.29 19.26
CA ALA A 20 -0.14 4.71 18.90
C ALA A 20 -0.65 5.00 17.47
N PRO A 21 -1.17 6.21 17.18
CA PRO A 21 -1.95 6.45 15.97
C PRO A 21 -1.10 6.69 14.71
N ALA A 22 -1.52 6.06 13.61
CA ALA A 22 -1.01 6.24 12.25
C ALA A 22 -1.70 7.44 11.57
N THR A 23 -1.25 8.67 11.86
CA THR A 23 -1.94 9.91 11.44
C THR A 23 -1.38 10.54 10.15
N SER A 24 -0.35 9.98 9.51
CA SER A 24 0.46 10.70 8.50
C SER A 24 -0.11 10.71 7.08
N PHE A 25 -0.80 9.66 6.62
CA PHE A 25 -1.22 9.57 5.20
C PHE A 25 -2.58 10.25 4.94
N VAL A 26 -3.50 10.13 5.88
CA VAL A 26 -4.83 10.77 5.82
C VAL A 26 -4.68 12.29 5.83
N GLN A 27 -3.71 12.81 6.57
CA GLN A 27 -3.34 14.22 6.53
C GLN A 27 -2.86 14.65 5.14
N ALA A 28 -2.05 13.86 4.42
CA ALA A 28 -1.59 14.20 3.07
C ALA A 28 -2.75 14.25 2.05
N LEU A 29 -3.66 13.27 2.10
CA LEU A 29 -4.86 13.23 1.24
C LEU A 29 -5.82 14.40 1.50
N LEU A 30 -5.87 14.88 2.76
CA LEU A 30 -6.66 16.05 3.16
C LEU A 30 -5.94 17.38 2.87
N GLN A 31 -4.59 17.42 2.93
CA GLN A 31 -3.77 18.61 2.72
C GLN A 31 -3.72 19.00 1.23
N GLU A 32 -3.61 18.02 0.33
CA GLU A 32 -3.60 18.24 -1.13
C GLU A 32 -4.88 18.93 -1.63
N GLN A 33 -6.00 18.75 -0.92
CA GLN A 33 -7.29 19.39 -1.21
C GLN A 33 -7.48 20.75 -0.48
N ALA A 34 -6.77 20.99 0.63
CA ALA A 34 -6.77 22.28 1.31
C ALA A 34 -6.04 23.34 0.46
N ASP A 35 -4.92 22.96 -0.15
CA ASP A 35 -4.12 23.87 -1.00
C ASP A 35 -4.86 24.24 -2.32
N GLU A 36 -5.66 23.33 -2.90
CA GLU A 36 -6.53 23.66 -4.05
C GLU A 36 -7.65 24.67 -3.72
N THR A 37 -8.01 24.82 -2.44
CA THR A 37 -9.06 25.76 -2.01
C THR A 37 -8.54 27.09 -1.45
N ASP A 38 -7.25 27.20 -1.11
CA ASP A 38 -6.68 28.41 -0.53
C ASP A 38 -5.94 29.32 -1.52
N GLU A 39 -5.41 28.81 -2.65
CA GLU A 39 -4.83 29.69 -3.68
C GLU A 39 -5.86 30.57 -4.44
N LYS A 40 -7.16 30.31 -4.30
CA LYS A 40 -8.23 31.15 -4.88
C LYS A 40 -8.91 32.12 -3.91
N LYS A 41 -8.46 32.23 -2.64
CA LYS A 41 -9.14 33.06 -1.62
C LYS A 41 -8.63 34.48 -1.41
N LYS A 42 -7.61 34.95 -2.13
CA LYS A 42 -7.25 36.38 -2.12
C LYS A 42 -7.90 37.11 -3.30
N LYS A 43 -9.07 37.71 -3.02
CA LYS A 43 -9.88 38.63 -3.84
C LYS A 43 -10.82 38.01 -4.88
N LYS A 44 -11.97 37.48 -4.43
CA LYS A 44 -13.25 37.59 -5.17
C LYS A 44 -14.43 37.36 -4.21
N LYS A 45 -15.46 38.22 -4.31
CA LYS A 45 -16.75 38.16 -3.60
C LYS A 45 -17.20 36.70 -3.40
N LYS A 46 -17.64 36.34 -2.19
CA LYS A 46 -18.27 35.05 -1.85
C LYS A 46 -19.42 34.76 -2.83
N LYS A 47 -19.13 34.05 -3.93
CA LYS A 47 -20.17 33.41 -4.74
C LYS A 47 -20.80 32.34 -3.85
N ALA A 48 -22.12 32.34 -3.76
CA ALA A 48 -22.85 31.33 -3.02
C ALA A 48 -22.44 29.94 -3.53
N LYS A 49 -22.00 29.05 -2.63
CA LYS A 49 -21.73 27.66 -2.95
C LYS A 49 -23.00 27.03 -3.52
N THR A 50 -22.87 26.36 -4.67
CA THR A 50 -23.93 25.58 -5.30
C THR A 50 -24.37 24.43 -4.39
N GLY A 51 -25.61 23.94 -4.55
CA GLY A 51 -26.13 22.83 -3.72
C GLY A 51 -25.22 21.60 -3.73
N ARG A 52 -24.71 21.23 -4.91
CA ARG A 52 -23.76 20.13 -5.09
C ARG A 52 -22.47 20.31 -4.29
N GLN A 53 -21.93 21.53 -4.20
CA GLN A 53 -20.72 21.80 -3.42
C GLN A 53 -20.99 21.61 -1.92
N ARG A 54 -22.18 22.00 -1.43
CA ARG A 54 -22.53 21.84 -0.02
C ARG A 54 -22.68 20.37 0.37
N GLU A 55 -23.24 19.56 -0.52
CA GLU A 55 -23.38 18.11 -0.32
C GLU A 55 -22.01 17.43 -0.29
N LEU A 56 -21.11 17.80 -1.20
CA LEU A 56 -19.75 17.27 -1.21
C LEU A 56 -18.96 17.67 0.05
N ASP A 57 -19.04 18.94 0.46
CA ASP A 57 -18.40 19.43 1.69
C ASP A 57 -18.94 18.70 2.93
N ARG A 58 -20.24 18.38 2.94
CA ARG A 58 -20.89 17.62 4.01
C ARG A 58 -20.38 16.19 4.07
N LEU A 59 -20.41 15.47 2.94
CA LEU A 59 -19.93 14.08 2.87
C LEU A 59 -18.45 13.99 3.25
N THR A 60 -17.63 14.93 2.75
CA THR A 60 -16.20 14.99 3.09
C THR A 60 -15.98 15.16 4.59
N LYS A 61 -16.82 15.96 5.27
CA LYS A 61 -16.75 16.15 6.72
C LYS A 61 -17.23 14.91 7.48
N GLU A 62 -18.33 14.30 7.03
CA GLU A 62 -18.93 13.12 7.67
C GLU A 62 -18.04 11.87 7.55
N THR A 63 -17.33 11.70 6.43
CA THR A 63 -16.45 10.53 6.21
C THR A 63 -15.02 10.75 6.69
N LYS A 64 -14.65 11.96 7.14
CA LYS A 64 -13.28 12.28 7.55
C LYS A 64 -12.80 11.36 8.67
N ASP A 65 -13.62 11.20 9.71
CA ASP A 65 -13.28 10.39 10.88
C ASP A 65 -13.09 8.91 10.50
N THR A 66 -13.90 8.42 9.54
CA THR A 66 -13.78 7.07 8.99
C THR A 66 -12.45 6.85 8.26
N PHE A 67 -11.94 7.85 7.53
CA PHE A 67 -10.62 7.74 6.91
C PHE A 67 -9.48 7.79 7.94
N GLU A 68 -9.66 8.52 9.04
CA GLU A 68 -8.67 8.65 10.13
C GLU A 68 -8.60 7.42 11.04
N ALA A 69 -9.64 6.58 11.07
CA ALA A 69 -9.72 5.35 11.86
C ALA A 69 -9.63 4.08 10.98
N PRO A 70 -8.45 3.43 10.87
CA PRO A 70 -8.26 2.26 9.99
C PRO A 70 -9.23 1.10 10.24
N ASP A 71 -9.61 0.87 11.50
CA ASP A 71 -10.56 -0.18 11.87
C ASP A 71 -11.97 0.12 11.37
N GLU A 72 -12.41 1.38 11.46
CA GLU A 72 -13.70 1.81 10.92
C GLU A 72 -13.72 1.72 9.39
N LEU A 73 -12.65 2.18 8.72
CA LEU A 73 -12.51 2.06 7.28
C LEU A 73 -12.59 0.59 6.82
N ASN A 74 -11.93 -0.31 7.55
CA ASN A 74 -12.00 -1.75 7.27
C ASN A 74 -13.43 -2.31 7.42
N VAL A 75 -14.18 -1.88 8.44
CA VAL A 75 -15.59 -2.27 8.64
C VAL A 75 -16.46 -1.78 7.47
N VAL A 76 -16.31 -0.51 7.08
CA VAL A 76 -17.03 0.06 5.94
C VAL A 76 -16.71 -0.70 4.66
N CYS A 77 -15.45 -1.01 4.43
CA CYS A 77 -15.04 -1.66 3.19
C CYS A 77 -15.44 -3.13 3.10
N LYS A 78 -15.52 -3.84 4.23
CA LYS A 78 -16.18 -5.16 4.29
C LYS A 78 -17.67 -5.07 3.99
N ARG A 79 -18.35 -4.05 4.51
CA ARG A 79 -19.78 -3.80 4.21
C ARG A 79 -19.97 -3.53 2.72
N ILE A 80 -19.14 -2.67 2.12
CA ILE A 80 -19.19 -2.36 0.69
C ILE A 80 -18.91 -3.60 -0.15
N ASP A 81 -17.86 -4.40 0.16
CA ASP A 81 -17.58 -5.61 -0.62
C ASP A 81 -18.72 -6.63 -0.53
N SER A 82 -19.34 -6.80 0.65
CA SER A 82 -20.53 -7.64 0.83
C SER A 82 -21.70 -7.19 -0.06
N ILE A 83 -21.91 -5.88 -0.21
CA ILE A 83 -22.92 -5.30 -1.11
C ILE A 83 -22.56 -5.53 -2.59
N LEU A 84 -21.28 -5.40 -2.94
CA LEU A 84 -20.82 -5.49 -4.34
C LEU A 84 -20.73 -6.92 -4.85
N SER A 85 -20.29 -7.86 -4.00
CA SER A 85 -19.93 -9.23 -4.37
C SER A 85 -20.99 -9.94 -5.23
N PRO A 86 -22.29 -9.91 -4.89
CA PRO A 86 -23.33 -10.55 -5.69
C PRO A 86 -23.51 -9.94 -7.09
N HIS A 87 -23.14 -8.67 -7.26
CA HIS A 87 -23.40 -7.89 -8.47
C HIS A 87 -22.15 -7.68 -9.34
N LYS A 88 -20.96 -8.17 -8.92
CA LYS A 88 -19.67 -7.89 -9.58
C LYS A 88 -19.68 -8.12 -11.10
N LYS A 89 -20.21 -9.26 -11.56
CA LYS A 89 -20.28 -9.58 -13.00
C LYS A 89 -21.14 -8.59 -13.79
N GLN A 90 -22.29 -8.22 -13.22
CA GLN A 90 -23.22 -7.28 -13.85
C GLN A 90 -22.66 -5.86 -13.86
N LEU A 91 -22.09 -5.42 -12.73
CA LEU A 91 -21.42 -4.12 -12.60
C LEU A 91 -20.24 -4.01 -13.57
N LEU A 92 -19.43 -5.07 -13.70
CA LEU A 92 -18.30 -5.09 -14.61
C LEU A 92 -18.74 -4.91 -16.06
N ALA A 93 -19.77 -5.66 -16.48
CA ALA A 93 -20.34 -5.53 -17.82
C ALA A 93 -20.93 -4.12 -18.07
N ALA A 94 -21.64 -3.56 -17.09
CA ALA A 94 -22.20 -2.21 -17.17
C ALA A 94 -21.10 -1.13 -17.26
N CYS A 95 -20.02 -1.27 -16.49
CA CYS A 95 -18.87 -0.37 -16.57
C CYS A 95 -18.18 -0.46 -17.93
N GLN A 96 -17.93 -1.68 -18.42
CA GLN A 96 -17.33 -1.93 -19.74
C GLN A 96 -18.18 -1.35 -20.88
N ALA A 97 -19.51 -1.35 -20.76
CA ALA A 97 -20.40 -0.74 -21.75
C ALA A 97 -20.28 0.80 -21.82
N LEU A 98 -19.90 1.46 -20.71
CA LEU A 98 -19.68 2.90 -20.66
C LEU A 98 -18.23 3.29 -20.93
N ASP A 99 -17.27 2.40 -20.69
CA ASP A 99 -15.86 2.56 -20.99
C ASP A 99 -15.58 2.30 -22.48
N LYS A 100 -15.96 3.25 -23.32
CA LYS A 100 -15.83 3.16 -24.79
C LYS A 100 -14.40 2.89 -25.27
N TYR A 101 -13.41 3.25 -24.48
CA TYR A 101 -12.00 3.17 -24.85
C TYR A 101 -11.28 1.99 -24.18
N GLY A 102 -11.94 1.27 -23.27
CA GLY A 102 -11.36 0.15 -22.54
C GLY A 102 -10.17 0.56 -21.67
N LEU A 103 -10.19 1.79 -21.14
CA LEU A 103 -9.10 2.33 -20.31
C LEU A 103 -9.14 1.77 -18.88
N GLY A 104 -10.18 1.03 -18.50
CA GLY A 104 -10.38 0.56 -17.14
C GLY A 104 -10.73 1.71 -16.19
N SER A 105 -11.25 2.82 -16.69
CA SER A 105 -11.64 3.94 -15.84
C SER A 105 -12.91 4.64 -16.32
N LEU A 106 -13.67 5.17 -15.37
CA LEU A 106 -14.90 5.92 -15.64
C LEU A 106 -14.84 7.29 -14.99
N SER A 107 -15.50 8.28 -15.61
CA SER A 107 -15.77 9.54 -14.94
C SER A 107 -16.72 9.34 -13.76
N TYR A 108 -16.69 10.25 -12.78
CA TYR A 108 -17.59 10.21 -11.62
C TYR A 108 -19.07 10.05 -12.00
N GLU A 109 -19.55 10.75 -13.04
CA GLU A 109 -20.96 10.68 -13.46
C GLU A 109 -21.32 9.32 -14.07
N GLN A 110 -20.43 8.74 -14.90
CA GLN A 110 -20.64 7.41 -15.47
C GLN A 110 -20.61 6.34 -14.38
N PHE A 111 -19.64 6.44 -13.47
CA PHE A 111 -19.50 5.53 -12.35
C PHE A 111 -20.73 5.58 -11.43
N ARG A 112 -21.20 6.80 -11.11
CA ARG A 112 -22.42 7.04 -10.33
C ARG A 112 -23.65 6.45 -11.00
N LEU A 113 -23.80 6.61 -12.30
CA LEU A 113 -24.92 6.07 -13.06
C LEU A 113 -25.00 4.54 -12.87
N VAL A 114 -23.90 3.83 -13.12
CA VAL A 114 -23.86 2.36 -13.01
C VAL A 114 -24.19 1.90 -11.60
N PHE A 115 -23.52 2.47 -10.59
CA PHE A 115 -23.63 1.99 -9.22
C PHE A 115 -24.96 2.37 -8.57
N ARG A 116 -25.56 3.52 -8.90
CA ARG A 116 -26.89 3.87 -8.36
C ARG A 116 -28.00 3.00 -8.94
N ASP A 117 -27.92 2.67 -10.21
CA ASP A 117 -28.94 1.84 -10.87
C ASP A 117 -28.87 0.39 -10.39
N HIS A 118 -27.67 -0.10 -10.08
CA HIS A 118 -27.45 -1.51 -9.72
C HIS A 118 -27.38 -1.77 -8.21
N LEU A 119 -27.09 -0.75 -7.40
CA LEU A 119 -26.88 -0.89 -5.96
C LEU A 119 -27.65 0.18 -5.18
N PRO A 120 -28.99 0.15 -5.18
CA PRO A 120 -29.80 1.11 -4.45
C PRO A 120 -29.55 1.08 -2.93
N GLN A 121 -29.05 -0.04 -2.41
CA GLN A 121 -28.69 -0.25 -1.01
C GLN A 121 -27.35 0.39 -0.59
N LEU A 122 -26.54 0.86 -1.54
CA LEU A 122 -25.29 1.54 -1.23
C LEU A 122 -25.58 2.96 -0.74
N SER A 123 -25.18 3.27 0.49
CA SER A 123 -25.39 4.59 1.09
C SER A 123 -24.60 5.65 0.32
N ALA A 124 -25.00 6.93 0.46
CA ALA A 124 -24.26 8.02 -0.17
C ALA A 124 -22.83 8.15 0.39
N GLU A 125 -22.64 7.87 1.68
CA GLU A 125 -21.34 7.84 2.35
C GLU A 125 -20.46 6.71 1.82
N ASP A 126 -21.00 5.48 1.74
CA ASP A 126 -20.27 4.32 1.23
C ASP A 126 -19.86 4.51 -0.23
N PHE A 127 -20.75 5.07 -1.04
CA PHE A 127 -20.44 5.45 -2.41
C PHE A 127 -19.33 6.51 -2.46
N PHE A 128 -19.40 7.54 -1.62
CA PHE A 128 -18.38 8.58 -1.57
C PHE A 128 -17.01 8.02 -1.18
N ILE A 129 -16.94 7.18 -0.14
CA ILE A 129 -15.71 6.51 0.31
C ILE A 129 -15.12 5.69 -0.84
N LEU A 130 -15.95 4.89 -1.53
CA LEU A 130 -15.51 4.09 -2.66
C LEU A 130 -14.96 4.94 -3.81
N THR A 131 -15.66 6.03 -4.19
CA THR A 131 -15.15 6.93 -5.23
C THR A 131 -13.82 7.59 -4.85
N LYS A 132 -13.60 7.89 -3.57
CA LYS A 132 -12.35 8.47 -3.08
C LYS A 132 -11.20 7.48 -3.03
N LEU A 133 -11.47 6.24 -2.60
CA LEU A 133 -10.44 5.21 -2.53
C LEU A 133 -9.87 4.86 -3.90
N PHE A 134 -10.71 4.85 -4.94
CA PHE A 134 -10.31 4.38 -6.28
C PHE A 134 -10.19 5.49 -7.32
N GLN A 135 -10.07 6.74 -6.86
CA GLN A 135 -9.90 7.87 -7.74
C GLN A 135 -8.48 7.86 -8.35
N THR A 136 -8.40 7.88 -9.67
CA THR A 136 -7.17 8.05 -10.45
C THR A 136 -7.11 9.44 -11.07
N ASP A 137 -5.90 10.01 -11.14
CA ASP A 137 -5.59 11.29 -11.78
C ASP A 137 -6.59 12.43 -11.47
N GLY A 138 -7.09 12.43 -10.22
CA GLY A 138 -7.98 13.43 -9.67
C GLY A 138 -9.42 13.46 -10.22
N THR A 139 -9.79 12.66 -11.22
CA THR A 139 -11.14 12.75 -11.84
C THR A 139 -11.74 11.42 -12.32
N ALA A 140 -10.88 10.44 -12.62
CA ALA A 140 -11.31 9.14 -13.10
C ALA A 140 -11.38 8.14 -11.94
N ILE A 141 -12.11 7.04 -12.12
CA ILE A 141 -12.29 6.00 -11.12
C ILE A 141 -11.92 4.65 -11.74
N ASP A 142 -10.97 3.95 -11.13
CA ASP A 142 -10.50 2.61 -11.55
C ASP A 142 -11.51 1.53 -11.13
N TYR A 143 -12.48 1.27 -12.01
CA TYR A 143 -13.53 0.28 -11.75
C TYR A 143 -13.03 -1.17 -11.77
N PRO A 144 -12.02 -1.57 -12.56
CA PRO A 144 -11.38 -2.87 -12.42
C PRO A 144 -10.82 -3.06 -11.02
N ALA A 145 -10.08 -2.11 -10.44
CA ALA A 145 -9.54 -2.29 -9.09
C ALA A 145 -10.63 -2.50 -8.01
N ILE A 146 -11.82 -1.92 -8.20
CA ILE A 146 -12.98 -2.12 -7.33
C ILE A 146 -13.58 -3.53 -7.50
N LEU A 147 -13.72 -3.98 -8.75
CA LEU A 147 -14.50 -5.18 -9.10
C LEU A 147 -13.64 -6.43 -9.29
N ASP A 148 -12.35 -6.27 -9.54
CA ASP A 148 -11.36 -7.31 -9.81
C ASP A 148 -10.84 -7.86 -8.49
N GLY A 149 -11.51 -8.92 -8.06
CA GLY A 149 -11.14 -9.72 -6.92
C GLY A 149 -11.87 -11.03 -7.03
N GLU A 150 -11.24 -12.00 -7.70
CA GLU A 150 -11.52 -13.41 -7.44
C GLU A 150 -11.33 -13.62 -5.92
N GLY A 151 -12.43 -13.62 -5.17
CA GLY A 151 -12.42 -13.81 -3.71
C GLY A 151 -12.76 -12.60 -2.81
N GLY A 152 -13.33 -11.49 -3.32
CA GLY A 152 -13.95 -10.49 -2.41
C GLY A 152 -13.00 -9.47 -1.76
N SER A 153 -11.87 -9.12 -2.39
CA SER A 153 -10.82 -8.33 -1.72
C SER A 153 -10.30 -7.10 -2.48
N GLY A 154 -10.88 -6.67 -3.61
CA GLY A 154 -10.36 -5.50 -4.34
C GLY A 154 -10.20 -4.24 -3.46
N ILE A 155 -11.23 -3.97 -2.65
CA ILE A 155 -11.28 -2.84 -1.71
C ILE A 155 -10.34 -3.03 -0.52
N LEU A 156 -10.36 -4.21 0.11
CA LEU A 156 -9.51 -4.49 1.27
C LEU A 156 -8.02 -4.52 0.87
N ARG A 157 -7.70 -5.03 -0.32
CA ARG A 157 -6.37 -4.99 -0.91
C ARG A 157 -5.92 -3.56 -1.14
N HIS A 158 -6.79 -2.67 -1.62
CA HIS A 158 -6.41 -1.27 -1.84
C HIS A 158 -6.19 -0.49 -0.53
N ILE A 159 -6.98 -0.73 0.51
CA ILE A 159 -6.83 -0.02 1.80
C ILE A 159 -5.58 -0.46 2.54
N THR A 160 -5.29 -1.74 2.53
CA THR A 160 -4.04 -2.27 3.08
C THR A 160 -2.79 -1.78 2.34
N GLN A 161 -2.94 -1.31 1.09
CA GLN A 161 -1.89 -0.59 0.37
C GLN A 161 -1.73 0.86 0.85
N LEU A 162 -2.79 1.51 1.35
CA LEU A 162 -2.78 2.92 1.76
C LEU A 162 -2.36 3.12 3.23
N THR A 163 -2.56 2.13 4.10
CA THR A 163 -2.39 2.28 5.55
C THR A 163 -1.01 1.89 6.09
N VAL A 164 -0.08 1.40 5.27
CA VAL A 164 1.27 1.08 5.76
C VAL A 164 2.12 2.36 5.75
N PRO A 165 2.42 2.97 6.92
CA PRO A 165 3.41 4.04 6.96
C PRO A 165 4.72 3.48 6.40
N LEU A 166 5.33 4.20 5.44
CA LEU A 166 6.67 3.84 5.00
C LEU A 166 7.56 3.82 6.24
N PRO A 167 8.32 2.73 6.48
CA PRO A 167 9.47 2.85 7.35
C PRO A 167 10.36 3.88 6.68
N THR A 168 10.48 5.04 7.33
CA THR A 168 11.53 6.02 7.02
C THR A 168 12.81 5.20 6.90
N GLU A 169 13.53 5.31 5.78
CA GLU A 169 14.84 4.69 5.67
C GLU A 169 15.55 4.95 6.98
N ILE A 170 15.94 3.89 7.68
CA ILE A 170 16.90 4.04 8.76
C ILE A 170 18.20 4.29 8.05
N ILE A 171 18.35 5.52 7.57
CA ILE A 171 19.64 6.10 7.36
C ILE A 171 20.25 6.04 8.76
N LEU A 172 21.18 5.11 8.96
CA LEU A 172 22.09 5.10 10.11
C LEU A 172 23.01 6.34 10.02
N GLU A 173 22.46 7.50 9.70
CA GLU A 173 23.12 8.78 9.74
C GLU A 173 23.14 9.24 11.19
N LYS A 174 24.26 8.91 11.84
CA LYS A 174 25.13 9.84 12.57
C LYS A 174 24.42 11.04 13.24
N LYS A 175 23.31 10.85 13.96
CA LYS A 175 22.84 11.84 14.92
C LYS A 175 23.80 11.82 16.11
N SER A 176 24.80 12.69 15.99
CA SER A 176 25.65 13.18 17.06
C SER A 176 24.84 13.40 18.35
N THR A 177 25.27 12.69 19.39
CA THR A 177 25.49 13.23 20.74
C THR A 177 24.45 14.22 21.26
N LYS A 178 23.20 13.77 21.42
CA LYS A 178 22.42 14.20 22.58
C LYS A 178 22.06 12.95 23.35
N GLU A 179 22.77 12.75 24.45
CA GLU A 179 22.48 11.69 25.41
C GLU A 179 20.97 11.71 25.73
N PRO A 180 20.29 10.56 25.73
CA PRO A 180 18.91 10.50 26.17
C PRO A 180 18.86 11.01 27.62
N LYS A 181 18.01 12.02 27.87
CA LYS A 181 17.71 12.48 29.22
C LYS A 181 17.25 11.27 30.02
N ARG A 182 18.10 10.81 30.94
CA ARG A 182 17.81 9.75 31.91
C ARG A 182 16.53 10.10 32.66
N THR A 183 15.42 9.49 32.29
CA THR A 183 14.30 9.32 33.22
C THR A 183 14.73 8.24 34.21
N SER A 184 14.89 8.63 35.46
CA SER A 184 15.22 7.73 36.56
C SER A 184 14.13 6.67 36.70
N ASN A 185 14.54 5.39 36.63
CA ASN A 185 13.85 4.19 37.15
C ASN A 185 13.03 3.32 36.17
N GLY A 186 13.43 3.17 34.90
CA GLY A 186 12.95 2.08 34.05
C GLY A 186 14.07 1.49 33.18
N PRO A 187 14.13 0.16 32.95
CA PRO A 187 15.03 -0.41 31.97
C PRO A 187 14.70 0.17 30.60
N LEU A 188 15.71 0.68 29.89
CA LEU A 188 15.57 1.14 28.51
C LEU A 188 14.99 -0.02 27.69
N LEU A 189 13.74 0.12 27.23
CA LEU A 189 13.16 -0.78 26.24
C LEU A 189 14.03 -0.68 24.99
N LEU A 190 14.99 -1.61 24.84
CA LEU A 190 15.65 -1.80 23.56
C LEU A 190 14.55 -2.07 22.55
N ASP A 191 14.54 -1.28 21.48
CA ASP A 191 13.67 -1.49 20.33
C ASP A 191 13.80 -2.97 19.91
N GLN A 192 12.74 -3.75 20.15
CA GLN A 192 12.72 -5.19 19.87
C GLN A 192 12.56 -5.48 18.37
N THR A 193 12.80 -4.48 17.54
CA THR A 193 12.75 -4.62 16.09
C THR A 193 13.99 -5.35 15.58
N LYS A 194 13.74 -6.46 14.88
CA LYS A 194 14.76 -7.20 14.14
C LYS A 194 14.86 -6.65 12.73
N TYR A 195 16.08 -6.58 12.23
CA TYR A 195 16.37 -6.04 10.90
C TYR A 195 17.00 -7.09 10.00
N VAL A 196 16.68 -6.97 8.73
CA VAL A 196 17.12 -7.86 7.66
C VAL A 196 17.58 -7.02 6.47
N THR A 197 18.60 -7.50 5.76
CA THR A 197 19.04 -6.89 4.50
C THR A 197 18.44 -7.68 3.34
N ILE A 198 17.67 -7.00 2.50
CA ILE A 198 17.03 -7.57 1.31
C ILE A 198 17.72 -7.02 0.08
N ARG A 199 18.29 -7.93 -0.72
CA ARG A 199 18.83 -7.65 -2.05
C ARG A 199 17.76 -7.97 -3.09
N LEU A 200 17.21 -6.95 -3.71
CA LEU A 200 16.18 -7.07 -4.74
C LEU A 200 16.80 -6.97 -6.13
N ARG A 201 16.56 -7.99 -6.95
CA ARG A 201 17.07 -8.06 -8.33
C ARG A 201 15.91 -8.02 -9.33
N LEU A 202 16.00 -7.15 -10.34
CA LEU A 202 15.03 -7.11 -11.43
C LEU A 202 15.25 -8.33 -12.34
N ILE A 203 14.22 -9.17 -12.50
CA ILE A 203 14.32 -10.47 -13.20
C ILE A 203 14.88 -10.32 -14.62
N ALA A 204 14.39 -9.33 -15.38
CA ALA A 204 14.82 -9.07 -16.75
C ALA A 204 16.33 -8.78 -16.89
N PHE A 205 16.97 -8.25 -15.84
CA PHE A 205 18.37 -7.86 -15.83
C PHE A 205 19.21 -8.63 -14.82
N ASP A 206 18.73 -9.80 -14.38
CA ASP A 206 19.42 -10.58 -13.37
C ASP A 206 20.83 -11.04 -13.80
N SER A 207 21.08 -11.20 -15.10
CA SER A 207 22.42 -11.51 -15.62
C SER A 207 23.43 -10.36 -15.46
N TYR A 208 22.97 -9.13 -15.21
CA TYR A 208 23.81 -7.95 -15.06
C TYR A 208 23.97 -7.59 -13.58
N ASN A 209 25.10 -7.98 -12.98
CA ASN A 209 25.34 -7.75 -11.55
C ASN A 209 25.35 -6.27 -11.12
N ALA A 210 25.63 -5.35 -12.04
CA ALA A 210 25.71 -3.91 -11.78
C ALA A 210 24.53 -3.13 -12.40
N TYR A 211 23.37 -3.78 -12.56
CA TYR A 211 22.19 -3.09 -13.06
C TYR A 211 21.64 -2.10 -12.01
N PRO A 212 21.34 -0.85 -12.37
CA PRO A 212 20.91 0.18 -11.42
C PRO A 212 19.56 -0.12 -10.74
N GLY A 213 18.71 -0.97 -11.31
CA GLY A 213 17.49 -1.43 -10.65
C GLY A 213 17.71 -2.56 -9.64
N HIS A 214 18.93 -3.11 -9.52
CA HIS A 214 19.24 -3.99 -8.40
C HIS A 214 19.51 -3.14 -7.18
N ILE A 215 18.71 -3.31 -6.13
CA ILE A 215 18.78 -2.50 -4.92
C ILE A 215 19.02 -3.36 -3.69
N GLU A 216 19.64 -2.78 -2.67
CA GLU A 216 19.84 -3.39 -1.38
C GLU A 216 19.22 -2.50 -0.30
N LEU A 217 18.35 -3.09 0.53
CA LEU A 217 17.56 -2.41 1.55
C LEU A 217 17.73 -3.10 2.89
N THR A 218 18.04 -2.35 3.95
CA THR A 218 17.95 -2.86 5.33
C THR A 218 16.63 -2.42 5.92
N VAL A 219 15.75 -3.38 6.22
CA VAL A 219 14.37 -3.15 6.65
C VAL A 219 14.04 -3.97 7.90
N PRO A 220 13.04 -3.57 8.70
CA PRO A 220 12.48 -4.44 9.74
C PRO A 220 11.94 -5.75 9.16
N ASP A 221 12.13 -6.88 9.84
CA ASP A 221 11.62 -8.18 9.36
C ASP A 221 10.08 -8.30 9.40
N HIS A 222 9.41 -7.50 10.23
CA HIS A 222 7.96 -7.43 10.27
C HIS A 222 7.35 -6.58 9.14
N ILE A 223 8.16 -5.97 8.26
CA ILE A 223 7.66 -5.18 7.14
C ILE A 223 6.84 -6.06 6.18
N SER A 224 5.75 -5.50 5.63
CA SER A 224 4.96 -6.18 4.60
C SER A 224 5.70 -6.22 3.26
N VAL A 225 5.44 -7.26 2.47
CA VAL A 225 5.91 -7.36 1.09
C VAL A 225 5.43 -6.16 0.27
N TYR A 226 4.23 -5.64 0.53
CA TYR A 226 3.73 -4.43 -0.11
C TYR A 226 4.60 -3.19 0.19
N ALA A 227 4.95 -2.95 1.46
CA ALA A 227 5.79 -1.82 1.80
C ALA A 227 7.18 -1.96 1.18
N LEU A 228 7.73 -3.18 1.15
CA LEU A 228 8.95 -3.48 0.40
C LEU A 228 8.80 -3.12 -1.09
N SER A 229 7.68 -3.49 -1.71
CA SER A 229 7.40 -3.14 -3.11
C SER A 229 7.39 -1.62 -3.35
N LYS A 230 6.78 -0.86 -2.45
CA LYS A 230 6.75 0.60 -2.52
C LYS A 230 8.15 1.21 -2.40
N MET A 231 8.95 0.72 -1.45
CA MET A 231 10.35 1.14 -1.31
C MET A 231 11.16 0.88 -2.59
N VAL A 232 10.90 -0.21 -3.32
CA VAL A 232 11.54 -0.47 -4.61
C VAL A 232 11.16 0.60 -5.63
N ILE A 233 9.86 0.88 -5.79
CA ILE A 233 9.35 1.88 -6.72
C ILE A 233 9.98 3.24 -6.44
N ASP A 234 9.96 3.66 -5.17
CA ASP A 234 10.48 4.96 -4.74
C ASP A 234 12.00 5.07 -4.96
N LYS A 235 12.76 3.99 -4.75
CA LYS A 235 14.22 3.99 -4.98
C LYS A 235 14.65 3.94 -6.44
N THR A 236 13.86 3.26 -7.26
CA THR A 236 14.22 3.00 -8.66
C THR A 236 13.58 4.00 -9.63
N ASP A 237 12.74 4.90 -9.13
CA ASP A 237 11.96 5.85 -9.92
C ASP A 237 11.20 5.15 -11.06
N LEU A 238 10.68 3.96 -10.76
CA LEU A 238 9.90 3.19 -11.72
C LEU A 238 8.56 3.90 -11.96
N ALA A 239 8.26 4.19 -13.23
CA ALA A 239 6.98 4.79 -13.61
C ALA A 239 5.77 3.89 -13.31
N THR A 240 5.98 2.59 -13.10
CA THR A 240 4.92 1.65 -12.71
C THR A 240 4.60 1.74 -11.22
N ARG A 241 3.30 1.69 -10.90
CA ARG A 241 2.81 1.61 -9.51
C ARG A 241 2.67 0.17 -9.01
N ILE A 242 2.88 -0.82 -9.88
CA ILE A 242 2.65 -2.22 -9.60
C ILE A 242 3.93 -2.99 -9.87
N ILE A 243 4.45 -3.62 -8.83
CA ILE A 243 5.53 -4.61 -8.91
C ILE A 243 5.16 -5.85 -8.11
N THR A 244 5.66 -6.99 -8.55
CA THR A 244 5.49 -8.29 -7.89
C THR A 244 6.85 -8.78 -7.44
N ILE A 245 6.92 -9.29 -6.20
CA ILE A 245 8.16 -9.81 -5.60
C ILE A 245 8.08 -11.34 -5.55
N PHE A 246 9.18 -12.00 -5.91
CA PHE A 246 9.32 -13.44 -6.00
C PHE A 246 10.52 -13.91 -5.14
N ARG A 247 10.41 -15.11 -4.59
CA ARG A 247 11.50 -15.78 -3.85
C ARG A 247 12.61 -16.27 -4.76
N GLU A 248 12.22 -16.68 -5.97
CA GLU A 248 13.12 -17.27 -6.94
C GLU A 248 13.15 -16.45 -8.22
N LYS A 249 14.20 -16.68 -9.00
CA LYS A 249 14.42 -15.99 -10.28
C LYS A 249 13.32 -16.30 -11.30
N THR A 250 12.78 -17.51 -11.28
CA THR A 250 11.73 -17.93 -12.21
C THR A 250 10.37 -17.51 -11.64
N PRO A 251 9.65 -16.55 -12.26
CA PRO A 251 8.34 -16.13 -11.77
C PRO A 251 7.35 -17.30 -11.82
N SER A 252 6.77 -17.65 -10.68
CA SER A 252 5.68 -18.61 -10.60
C SER A 252 4.69 -18.18 -9.49
N PRO A 253 3.45 -18.69 -9.50
CA PRO A 253 2.50 -18.41 -8.42
C PRO A 253 3.01 -18.87 -7.03
N GLU A 254 3.83 -19.93 -7.00
CA GLU A 254 4.39 -20.49 -5.77
C GLU A 254 5.55 -19.64 -5.22
N THR A 255 6.33 -19.03 -6.12
CA THR A 255 7.46 -18.16 -5.74
C THR A 255 7.01 -16.73 -5.49
N CYS A 256 5.80 -16.35 -5.93
CA CYS A 256 5.20 -15.05 -5.72
C CYS A 256 4.90 -14.80 -4.23
N LEU A 257 5.43 -13.71 -3.70
CA LEU A 257 5.16 -13.27 -2.34
C LEU A 257 3.84 -12.52 -2.28
N ASN A 258 2.99 -12.85 -1.30
CA ASN A 258 1.74 -12.17 -1.06
C ASN A 258 2.03 -10.77 -0.49
N PRO A 259 1.59 -9.68 -1.14
CA PRO A 259 1.83 -8.31 -0.67
C PRO A 259 1.36 -8.04 0.77
N MET A 260 0.37 -8.80 1.23
CA MET A 260 -0.27 -8.64 2.55
C MET A 260 0.48 -9.31 3.69
N ARG A 261 1.48 -10.13 3.38
CA ARG A 261 2.25 -10.87 4.39
C ARG A 261 3.55 -10.16 4.70
N SER A 262 4.03 -10.32 5.94
CA SER A 262 5.33 -9.79 6.36
C SER A 262 6.48 -10.65 5.85
N LEU A 263 7.68 -10.07 5.75
CA LEU A 263 8.90 -10.83 5.43
C LEU A 263 9.13 -11.95 6.46
N GLN A 264 8.91 -11.68 7.75
CA GLN A 264 9.00 -12.66 8.83
C GLN A 264 8.10 -13.89 8.59
N SER A 265 6.90 -13.72 8.03
CA SER A 265 5.98 -14.84 7.76
C SER A 265 6.45 -15.78 6.64
N TYR A 266 7.52 -15.40 5.95
CA TYR A 266 8.21 -16.18 4.92
C TYR A 266 9.62 -16.63 5.38
N ASP A 267 9.84 -16.66 6.70
CA ASP A 267 11.10 -17.05 7.34
C ASP A 267 12.30 -16.13 7.04
N TYR A 268 12.04 -14.93 6.48
CA TYR A 268 13.04 -13.85 6.37
C TYR A 268 13.16 -13.14 7.71
N THR A 269 13.86 -13.78 8.65
CA THR A 269 13.98 -13.31 10.03
C THR A 269 15.25 -12.49 10.23
N GLY A 270 15.11 -11.38 10.94
CA GLY A 270 16.21 -10.45 11.18
C GLY A 270 16.98 -10.70 12.48
N THR A 271 17.92 -9.82 12.77
CA THR A 271 18.62 -9.75 14.06
C THR A 271 18.39 -8.39 14.73
N TYR A 272 18.34 -8.36 16.07
CA TYR A 272 18.21 -7.13 16.85
C TYR A 272 19.40 -6.19 16.67
N VAL A 273 19.16 -4.89 16.69
CA VAL A 273 20.23 -3.89 16.66
C VAL A 273 21.02 -3.93 17.98
N ASN A 274 22.30 -4.28 17.92
CA ASN A 274 23.18 -4.39 19.08
C ASN A 274 23.94 -3.09 19.39
N GLY A 275 23.56 -1.98 18.74
CA GLY A 275 24.15 -0.65 18.94
C GLY A 275 25.55 -0.48 18.35
N THR A 276 26.09 -1.48 17.63
CA THR A 276 27.41 -1.36 16.99
C THR A 276 27.29 -0.89 15.55
N HIS A 277 28.12 0.09 15.17
CA HIS A 277 28.16 0.64 13.80
C HIS A 277 28.55 -0.36 12.70
N LYS A 278 29.06 -1.54 13.06
CA LYS A 278 29.53 -2.57 12.13
C LYS A 278 28.63 -3.81 12.13
N GLN A 279 27.40 -3.69 12.63
CA GLN A 279 26.49 -4.82 12.65
C GLN A 279 26.11 -5.24 11.21
N SER A 280 26.32 -6.51 10.90
CA SER A 280 25.77 -7.17 9.72
C SER A 280 24.42 -7.79 10.05
N PHE A 281 23.44 -7.60 9.17
CA PHE A 281 22.15 -8.27 9.24
C PHE A 281 22.13 -9.47 8.29
N PRO A 282 21.28 -10.48 8.54
CA PRO A 282 21.04 -11.55 7.57
C PRO A 282 20.66 -10.96 6.21
N ILE A 283 21.29 -11.48 5.15
CA ILE A 283 21.07 -11.01 3.77
C ILE A 283 20.24 -12.05 3.02
N TYR A 284 19.10 -11.63 2.47
CA TYR A 284 18.28 -12.46 1.60
C TYR A 284 18.19 -11.83 0.21
N THR A 285 18.16 -12.66 -0.83
CA THR A 285 17.95 -12.20 -2.20
C THR A 285 16.52 -12.50 -2.62
N LEU A 286 15.82 -11.46 -3.08
CA LEU A 286 14.50 -11.55 -3.67
C LEU A 286 14.59 -11.03 -5.11
N TYR A 287 13.62 -11.45 -5.90
CA TYR A 287 13.49 -11.03 -7.28
C TYR A 287 12.23 -10.20 -7.41
N TYR A 288 12.23 -9.21 -8.29
CA TYR A 288 11.01 -8.50 -8.59
C TYR A 288 10.86 -8.34 -10.09
N ASP A 289 9.61 -8.21 -10.49
CA ASP A 289 9.22 -7.91 -11.86
C ASP A 289 8.03 -6.96 -11.82
N TYR A 290 7.82 -6.23 -12.90
CA TYR A 290 6.63 -5.42 -13.06
C TYR A 290 5.81 -5.99 -14.22
N PRO A 291 4.51 -6.25 -14.01
CA PRO A 291 3.68 -6.68 -15.11
C PRO A 291 3.69 -5.55 -16.15
N LEU A 292 4.23 -5.83 -17.32
CA LEU A 292 3.94 -5.06 -18.51
C LEU A 292 2.44 -5.21 -18.71
N GLY A 293 1.68 -4.14 -18.40
CA GLY A 293 0.23 -4.16 -18.54
C GLY A 293 -0.15 -4.72 -19.92
N ARG A 294 -1.36 -5.30 -20.02
CA ARG A 294 -1.88 -5.91 -21.27
C ARG A 294 -1.92 -4.96 -22.48
N HIS A 295 -1.54 -3.69 -22.32
CA HIS A 295 -1.18 -2.80 -23.41
C HIS A 295 0.19 -3.18 -23.97
N SER A 296 0.21 -4.26 -24.75
CA SER A 296 1.29 -4.74 -25.61
C SER A 296 1.74 -3.74 -26.69
N ASP A 297 1.37 -2.46 -26.55
CA ASP A 297 1.59 -1.38 -27.51
C ASP A 297 2.49 -0.26 -26.96
N CYS A 298 3.21 -0.47 -25.86
CA CYS A 298 4.25 0.47 -25.46
C CYS A 298 5.36 0.48 -26.53
N PRO A 299 5.54 1.59 -27.29
CA PRO A 299 6.49 1.64 -28.40
C PRO A 299 7.92 1.42 -27.90
N ILE A 300 8.21 1.81 -26.65
CA ILE A 300 9.52 1.67 -26.01
C ILE A 300 9.90 0.19 -25.81
N LEU A 301 8.92 -0.68 -25.53
CA LEU A 301 9.13 -2.14 -25.42
C LEU A 301 9.19 -2.83 -26.79
N LYS A 302 8.63 -2.18 -27.83
CA LYS A 302 8.78 -2.57 -29.24
C LYS A 302 10.00 -1.94 -29.92
N CYS A 303 10.70 -1.03 -29.25
CA CYS A 303 11.92 -0.45 -29.76
C CYS A 303 13.05 -1.47 -29.57
N ASP A 304 13.36 -2.20 -30.65
CA ASP A 304 14.61 -2.96 -30.86
C ASP A 304 15.89 -2.16 -30.60
N TYR A 305 15.76 -0.87 -30.26
CA TYR A 305 16.83 0.08 -29.97
C TYR A 305 17.79 -0.38 -28.87
N TYR A 306 17.35 -1.20 -27.90
CA TYR A 306 18.22 -1.75 -26.85
C TYR A 306 18.98 -3.03 -27.26
N TYR A 307 18.66 -3.65 -28.41
CA TYR A 307 19.33 -4.86 -28.92
C TYR A 307 20.38 -4.58 -30.01
N MET A 308 20.77 -3.32 -30.22
CA MET A 308 21.89 -2.97 -31.09
C MET A 308 23.24 -3.33 -30.43
N ARG A 309 23.52 -4.63 -30.31
CA ARG A 309 24.89 -5.12 -30.17
C ARG A 309 25.61 -4.75 -31.46
N LYS A 310 26.60 -3.86 -31.39
CA LYS A 310 27.60 -3.75 -32.45
C LYS A 310 28.32 -5.10 -32.50
N CYS A 311 28.07 -5.89 -33.54
CA CYS A 311 28.96 -6.97 -33.94
C CYS A 311 30.29 -6.33 -34.32
N THR A 312 31.23 -6.27 -33.38
CA THR A 312 32.64 -6.06 -33.70
C THR A 312 33.19 -7.39 -34.18
N ASN A 313 33.40 -7.48 -35.50
CA ASN A 313 34.27 -8.48 -36.12
C ASN A 313 35.72 -8.29 -35.66
#